data_AF-A0A2V2Q9C1-F1
#
_entry.id   AF-A0A2V2Q9C1-F1
#
_cell.length_a   1.000
_cell.length_b   1.000
_cell.length_c   1.000
_cell.angle_alpha   90.00
_cell.angle_beta   90.00
_cell.angle_gamma   90.00
#
_symmetry.space_group_name_H-M   'P 1'
#
loop_
_entity.id
_entity.type
_entity.pdbx_description
1 polymer ?
#
loop_
_entity_poly.entity_id
_entity_poly.type
_entity_poly.pdbx_seq_one_letter_code
_entity_poly.pdbx_strand_id
1 'polypeptide(L)'
;GARVACRTATELGAAAVLALSFPLHPPGRPEKSRAGELLGTGVPTLVVQGGNDPFGRPAEFPPGPYRLTEVPYGDHGFAVPKKSGLSEAQAMAVITGAVTGWLTSLG
;
A
#
# COMPACT_ATOMS: atom_id res chain seq x y z
N GLY A 1 5.62 7.65 -5.59
CA GLY A 1 6.32 6.38 -5.87
C GLY A 1 5.36 5.32 -6.40
N ALA A 2 4.51 4.78 -5.52
CA ALA A 2 3.68 3.58 -5.76
C ALA A 2 2.98 3.51 -7.13
N ARG A 3 2.30 4.57 -7.54
CA ARG A 3 1.63 4.65 -8.86
C ARG A 3 2.58 4.43 -10.04
N VAL A 4 3.71 5.13 -10.04
CA VAL A 4 4.70 5.01 -11.12
C VAL A 4 5.23 3.58 -11.15
N ALA A 5 5.59 3.02 -9.99
CA ALA A 5 6.04 1.64 -9.89
C ALA A 5 5.03 0.65 -10.48
N CYS A 6 3.73 0.78 -10.18
CA CYS A 6 2.70 -0.09 -10.75
C CYS A 6 2.60 0.03 -12.28
N ARG A 7 2.65 1.26 -12.82
CA ARG A 7 2.53 1.48 -14.26
C ARG A 7 3.75 1.00 -15.06
N THR A 8 4.94 1.05 -14.48
CA THR A 8 6.19 0.76 -15.20
C THR A 8 6.75 -0.63 -14.92
N ALA A 9 6.18 -1.39 -13.97
CA ALA A 9 6.75 -2.65 -13.50
C ALA A 9 7.06 -3.64 -14.63
N THR A 10 6.05 -3.94 -15.46
CA THR A 10 6.20 -4.88 -16.58
C THR A 10 7.20 -4.38 -17.62
N GLU A 11 7.13 -3.10 -18.00
CA GLU A 11 8.01 -2.50 -19.01
C GLU A 11 9.48 -2.53 -18.59
N LEU A 12 9.75 -2.31 -17.31
CA LEU A 12 11.10 -2.32 -16.74
C LEU A 12 11.59 -3.72 -16.35
N GLY A 13 10.77 -4.77 -16.54
CA GLY A 13 11.12 -6.13 -16.12
C GLY A 13 11.27 -6.29 -14.60
N ALA A 14 10.52 -5.52 -13.82
CA ALA A 14 10.57 -5.61 -12.36
C ALA A 14 10.07 -6.98 -11.88
N ALA A 15 10.75 -7.57 -10.90
CA ALA A 15 10.34 -8.85 -10.33
C ALA A 15 9.03 -8.74 -9.51
N ALA A 16 8.83 -7.60 -8.84
CA ALA A 16 7.67 -7.35 -7.99
C ALA A 16 7.50 -5.85 -7.71
N VAL A 17 6.34 -5.44 -7.17
CA VAL A 17 6.05 -4.06 -6.75
C VAL A 17 5.70 -3.99 -5.26
N LEU A 18 6.44 -3.16 -4.54
CA LEU A 18 6.07 -2.70 -3.20
C LEU A 18 5.45 -1.30 -3.29
N ALA A 19 4.16 -1.21 -2.99
CA ALA A 19 3.41 0.03 -2.96
C ALA A 19 3.14 0.45 -1.50
N LEU A 20 3.98 1.35 -0.98
CA LEU A 20 3.71 2.02 0.29
C LEU A 20 2.74 3.19 0.06
N SER A 21 1.63 3.18 0.79
CA SER A 21 0.57 4.18 0.72
C SER A 21 0.09 4.47 -0.70
N PHE A 22 -0.46 3.44 -1.37
CA PHE A 22 -0.99 3.61 -2.72
C PHE A 22 -2.18 4.60 -2.70
N PRO A 23 -2.10 5.75 -3.38
CA PRO A 23 -3.15 6.75 -3.34
C PRO A 23 -4.29 6.32 -4.27
N LEU A 24 -5.17 5.45 -3.77
CA LEU A 24 -6.36 4.92 -4.45
C LEU A 24 -7.21 6.05 -5.03
N HIS A 25 -7.34 7.15 -4.28
CA HIS A 25 -8.03 8.37 -4.67
C HIS A 25 -7.04 9.53 -4.86
N PRO A 26 -7.22 10.39 -5.88
CA PRO A 26 -6.50 11.65 -5.95
C PRO A 26 -6.88 12.59 -4.80
N PRO A 27 -5.95 13.44 -4.32
CA PRO A 27 -6.25 14.48 -3.34
C PRO A 27 -7.43 15.35 -3.81
N GLY A 28 -8.42 15.54 -2.94
CA GLY A 28 -9.62 16.34 -3.21
C GLY A 28 -10.59 15.73 -4.24
N ARG A 29 -10.41 14.47 -4.64
CA ARG A 29 -11.27 13.76 -5.62
C ARG A 29 -11.58 12.33 -5.17
N PRO A 30 -12.26 12.11 -4.02
CA PRO A 30 -12.56 10.78 -3.51
C PRO A 30 -13.44 9.94 -4.45
N GLU A 31 -14.19 10.58 -5.36
CA GLU A 31 -15.01 9.90 -6.35
C GLU A 31 -14.21 9.21 -7.47
N LYS A 32 -12.94 9.60 -7.66
CA LYS A 32 -12.07 9.03 -8.69
C LYS A 32 -11.21 7.94 -8.11
N SER A 33 -11.17 6.77 -8.75
CA SER A 33 -10.32 5.65 -8.35
C SER A 33 -9.16 5.45 -9.33
N ARG A 34 -7.99 5.14 -8.78
CA ARG A 34 -6.77 4.71 -9.49
C ARG A 34 -6.53 3.21 -9.37
N ALA A 35 -7.52 2.44 -8.90
CA ALA A 35 -7.41 0.99 -8.75
C ALA A 35 -6.95 0.28 -10.03
N GLY A 36 -7.32 0.78 -11.21
CA GLY A 36 -6.85 0.23 -12.48
C GLY A 36 -5.32 0.20 -12.62
N GLU A 37 -4.60 1.18 -12.06
CA GLU A 37 -3.13 1.16 -12.07
C GLU A 37 -2.59 0.01 -11.19
N LEU A 38 -3.22 -0.25 -10.04
CA LEU A 38 -2.84 -1.34 -9.14
C LEU A 38 -3.18 -2.72 -9.70
N LEU A 39 -4.41 -2.89 -10.21
CA LEU A 39 -4.89 -4.13 -10.81
C LEU A 39 -4.12 -4.51 -12.07
N GLY A 40 -3.60 -3.50 -12.79
CA GLY A 40 -2.81 -3.66 -14.00
C GLY A 40 -1.30 -3.85 -13.80
N THR A 41 -0.83 -4.04 -12.55
CA THR A 41 0.63 -4.08 -12.27
C THR A 41 1.35 -5.21 -13.00
N GLY A 42 0.70 -6.36 -13.22
CA GLY A 42 1.23 -7.47 -14.03
C GLY A 42 2.29 -8.34 -13.36
N VAL A 43 2.76 -7.97 -12.17
CA VAL A 43 3.76 -8.70 -11.36
C VAL A 43 3.29 -8.84 -9.91
N PRO A 44 3.87 -9.76 -9.10
CA PRO A 44 3.56 -9.86 -7.68
C PRO A 44 3.61 -8.49 -7.01
N THR A 45 2.54 -8.14 -6.30
CA THR A 45 2.38 -6.80 -5.73
C THR A 45 1.96 -6.88 -4.26
N LEU A 46 2.62 -6.09 -3.42
CA LEU A 46 2.22 -5.81 -2.04
C LEU A 46 1.88 -4.34 -1.89
N VAL A 47 0.70 -4.07 -1.34
CA VAL A 47 0.30 -2.76 -0.84
C VAL A 47 0.41 -2.78 0.68
N VAL A 48 1.15 -1.83 1.25
CA VAL A 48 1.11 -1.53 2.70
C VAL A 48 0.39 -0.21 2.85
N GLN A 49 -0.73 -0.22 3.56
CA GLN A 49 -1.62 0.93 3.62
C GLN A 49 -1.96 1.37 5.04
N GLY A 50 -1.96 2.68 5.28
CA GLY A 50 -2.40 3.25 6.55
C GLY A 50 -3.92 3.08 6.73
N GLY A 51 -4.35 2.60 7.90
CA GLY A 51 -5.78 2.42 8.20
C GLY A 51 -6.61 3.71 8.13
N ASN A 52 -5.96 4.86 8.32
CA ASN A 52 -6.56 6.19 8.25
C ASN A 52 -6.07 7.01 7.04
N ASP A 53 -5.46 6.39 6.02
CA ASP A 53 -4.99 7.11 4.83
C ASP A 53 -6.17 7.84 4.13
N PRO A 54 -6.13 9.18 4.01
CA PRO A 54 -7.19 9.95 3.36
C PRO A 54 -7.29 9.71 1.84
N PHE A 55 -6.31 9.04 1.25
CA PHE A 55 -6.27 8.72 -0.18
C PHE A 55 -6.70 7.27 -0.47
N GLY A 56 -7.22 6.55 0.51
CA GLY A 56 -7.85 5.25 0.33
C GLY A 56 -7.55 4.33 1.49
N ARG A 57 -8.58 3.96 2.25
CA ARG A 57 -8.47 3.03 3.37
C ARG A 57 -8.46 1.58 2.87
N PRO A 58 -7.86 0.64 3.62
CA PRO A 58 -7.82 -0.78 3.29
C PRO A 58 -9.13 -1.38 2.76
N ALA A 59 -10.27 -1.02 3.35
CA ALA A 59 -11.58 -1.55 2.97
C ALA A 59 -12.10 -1.05 1.60
N GLU A 60 -11.54 0.03 1.05
CA GLU A 60 -11.95 0.62 -0.23
C GLU A 60 -11.26 -0.03 -1.44
N PHE A 61 -10.19 -0.79 -1.18
CA PHE A 61 -9.41 -1.45 -2.21
C PHE A 61 -10.21 -2.62 -2.82
N PRO A 62 -10.38 -2.67 -4.16
CA PRO A 62 -11.14 -3.74 -4.80
C PRO A 62 -10.33 -5.04 -4.80
N PRO A 63 -10.97 -6.22 -4.76
CA PRO A 63 -10.24 -7.49 -4.84
C PRO A 63 -9.38 -7.55 -6.11
N GLY A 64 -8.19 -8.14 -6.01
CA GLY A 64 -7.26 -8.22 -7.13
C GLY A 64 -6.00 -9.04 -6.83
N PRO A 65 -5.10 -9.18 -7.82
CA PRO A 65 -3.89 -10.02 -7.73
C PRO A 65 -2.75 -9.33 -6.96
N TYR A 66 -3.06 -8.77 -5.79
CA TYR A 66 -2.10 -8.14 -4.89
C TYR A 66 -2.40 -8.53 -3.45
N ARG A 67 -1.38 -8.45 -2.59
CA ARG A 67 -1.57 -8.54 -1.13
C ARG A 67 -1.74 -7.14 -0.57
N LEU A 68 -2.58 -7.01 0.46
CA LEU A 68 -2.79 -5.76 1.18
C LEU A 68 -2.56 -5.98 2.67
N THR A 69 -1.69 -5.17 3.26
CA THR A 69 -1.44 -5.13 4.69
C THR A 69 -1.81 -3.76 5.22
N GLU A 70 -2.64 -3.73 6.26
CA GLU A 70 -2.95 -2.51 7.00
C GLU A 70 -1.89 -2.20 8.06
N VAL A 71 -1.49 -0.93 8.17
CA VAL A 71 -0.86 -0.35 9.35
C VAL A 71 -1.96 0.33 10.17
N PRO A 72 -2.39 -0.26 11.30
CA PRO A 72 -3.56 0.23 12.01
C PRO A 72 -3.41 1.69 12.42
N TYR A 73 -4.46 2.48 12.18
CA TYR A 73 -4.54 3.91 12.46
C TYR A 73 -3.54 4.83 11.75
N GLY A 74 -2.60 4.28 10.97
CA GLY A 74 -1.61 5.06 10.24
C GLY A 74 -2.27 5.97 9.20
N ASP A 75 -1.78 7.20 9.09
CA ASP A 75 -2.13 8.08 7.98
C ASP A 75 -1.32 7.75 6.71
N HIS A 76 -1.36 8.63 5.71
CA HIS A 76 -0.61 8.43 4.46
C HIS A 76 0.91 8.32 4.66
N GLY A 77 1.46 8.97 5.69
CA GLY A 77 2.86 8.89 6.08
C GLY A 77 3.13 7.82 7.15
N PHE A 78 2.14 6.99 7.49
CA PHE A 78 2.13 6.03 8.59
C PHE A 78 2.29 6.65 9.99
N ALA A 79 2.07 7.95 10.15
CA ALA A 79 2.00 8.55 11.47
C ALA A 79 0.72 8.05 12.17
N VAL A 80 0.87 7.69 13.44
CA VAL A 80 -0.23 7.15 14.25
C VAL A 80 -0.64 8.17 15.32
N PRO A 81 -1.96 8.40 15.54
CA PRO A 81 -2.41 9.27 16.61
C PRO A 81 -1.99 8.73 17.98
N LYS A 82 -1.56 9.60 18.91
CA LYS A 82 -1.18 9.19 20.28
C LYS A 82 -2.27 8.37 20.99
N LYS A 83 -3.54 8.68 20.74
CA LYS A 83 -4.71 7.98 21.31
C LYS A 83 -4.95 6.57 20.75
N SER A 84 -4.24 6.16 19.70
CA SER A 84 -4.37 4.83 19.11
C SER A 84 -3.76 3.73 20.00
N GLY A 85 -2.90 4.09 20.95
CA GLY A 85 -2.12 3.13 21.73
C GLY A 85 -0.94 2.51 20.97
N LEU A 86 -0.72 2.89 19.69
CA LEU A 86 0.45 2.49 18.92
C LEU A 86 1.53 3.57 18.97
N SER A 87 2.77 3.12 19.11
CA SER A 87 3.97 3.93 18.86
C SER A 87 4.36 3.89 17.38
N GLU A 88 5.13 4.89 16.94
CA GLU A 88 5.73 4.91 15.61
C GLU A 88 6.61 3.68 15.36
N ALA A 89 7.35 3.21 16.38
CA ALA A 89 8.16 2.00 16.29
C ALA A 89 7.33 0.75 16.01
N GLN A 90 6.15 0.62 16.64
CA GLN A 90 5.23 -0.49 16.37
C GLN A 90 4.64 -0.40 14.96
N ALA A 91 4.25 0.79 14.50
CA ALA A 91 3.81 0.99 13.12
C ALA A 91 4.91 0.60 12.12
N MET A 92 6.15 1.00 12.38
CA MET A 92 7.31 0.63 11.56
C MET A 92 7.58 -0.89 11.56
N ALA A 93 7.38 -1.55 12.70
CA ALA A 93 7.51 -3.00 12.80
C ALA A 93 6.47 -3.73 11.94
N VAL A 94 5.22 -3.22 11.87
CA VAL A 94 4.19 -3.77 10.96
C VAL A 94 4.62 -3.63 9.50
N ILE A 95 5.08 -2.45 9.09
CA ILE A 95 5.53 -2.19 7.71
C ILE A 95 6.67 -3.14 7.34
N THR A 96 7.74 -3.13 8.14
CA THR A 96 8.94 -3.93 7.86
C THR A 96 8.66 -5.42 7.91
N GLY A 97 7.90 -5.91 8.89
CA GLY A 97 7.52 -7.32 8.99
C GLY A 97 6.67 -7.81 7.81
N ALA A 98 5.72 -6.99 7.35
CA ALA A 98 4.91 -7.33 6.19
C ALA A 98 5.75 -7.38 4.90
N VAL A 99 6.65 -6.41 4.72
CA VAL A 99 7.54 -6.35 3.56
C VAL A 99 8.51 -7.52 3.56
N THR A 100 9.20 -7.79 4.67
CA THR A 100 10.16 -8.90 4.72
C THR A 100 9.48 -10.25 4.55
N GLY A 101 8.38 -10.49 5.26
CA GLY A 101 7.62 -11.73 5.13
C GLY A 101 7.09 -11.96 3.71
N TRP A 102 6.66 -10.90 3.02
CA TRP A 102 6.26 -11.00 1.62
C TRP A 102 7.43 -11.25 0.68
N LEU A 103 8.54 -10.52 0.83
CA LEU A 103 9.75 -10.71 0.01
C LEU A 103 10.28 -12.15 0.11
N THR A 104 10.33 -12.73 1.31
CA THR A 104 10.71 -14.14 1.50
C THR A 104 9.76 -15.12 0.82
N SER A 105 8.50 -14.73 0.58
CA SER A 105 7.54 -15.59 -0.12
C SER A 105 7.65 -15.56 -1.64
N LEU A 106 8.50 -14.70 -2.22
CA LEU A 106 8.66 -14.54 -3.67
C LEU A 106 9.66 -15.54 -4.31
N GLY A 107 10.40 -16.32 -3.50
CA GLY A 107 11.40 -17.28 -3.97
C GLY A 107 12.81 -16.75 -3.80
#